data_AF-A0A699QCN9-F1
#
_entry.id   AF-A0A699QCN9-F1
#
_cell.length_a   1.000
_cell.length_b   1.000
_cell.length_c   1.000
_cell.angle_alpha   90.00
_cell.angle_beta   90.00
_cell.angle_gamma   90.00
#
_symmetry.space_group_name_H-M   'P 1'
#
loop_
_entity.id
_entity.type
_entity.pdbx_description
1 polymer ?
#
loop_
_entity_poly.entity_id
_entity_poly.type
_entity_poly.pdbx_seq_one_letter_code
_entity_poly.pdbx_strand_id
1 'polypeptide(L)' 'IDPSDEEEMRFWEEKNPNISAMAKSNFAAENVVALVCKDFACKAPVTDPESLEALLLSGKA' A
#
# COMPACT_ATOMS: atom_id res chain seq x y z
N ILE A 1 3.72 5.28 2.46
CA ILE A 1 2.72 6.36 2.33
C ILE A 1 2.03 6.53 3.63
N ASP A 2 2.71 7.29 4.47
CA ASP A 2 2.19 7.81 5.70
C ASP A 2 1.42 9.10 5.37
N PRO A 3 0.08 9.11 5.44
CA PRO A 3 -0.70 10.31 5.19
C PRO A 3 -0.56 11.38 6.28
N SER A 4 0.14 11.07 7.39
CA SER A 4 0.55 12.08 8.37
C SER A 4 1.87 12.77 8.01
N ASP A 5 2.62 12.26 7.04
CA ASP A 5 3.82 12.90 6.48
C ASP A 5 3.46 13.82 5.31
N GLU A 6 3.48 15.14 5.56
CA GLU A 6 3.13 16.15 4.56
C GLU A 6 4.10 16.25 3.39
N GLU A 7 5.37 15.88 3.57
CA GLU A 7 6.37 15.90 2.50
C GLU A 7 6.16 14.70 1.58
N GLU A 8 5.97 13.51 2.16
CA GLU A 8 5.66 12.28 1.41
C GLU A 8 4.35 12.46 0.62
N MET A 9 3.32 13.02 1.24
CA MET A 9 2.03 13.22 0.59
C MET A 9 2.08 14.21 -0.57
N ARG A 10 2.81 15.34 -0.43
CA ARG A 10 3.01 16.28 -1.54
C ARG A 10 3.72 15.63 -2.72
N PHE A 11 4.78 14.86 -2.46
CA PHE A 11 5.48 14.12 -3.50
C PHE A 11 4.51 13.20 -4.28
N TRP A 12 3.69 12.42 -3.57
CA TRP A 12 2.76 11.49 -4.22
C TRP A 12 1.62 12.21 -4.95
N GLU A 13 1.10 13.31 -4.43
CA GLU A 13 0.08 14.11 -5.11
C GLU A 13 0.58 14.64 -6.46
N GLU A 14 1.83 15.11 -6.52
CA GLU A 14 2.43 15.62 -7.76
C GLU A 14 2.77 14.51 -8.76
N LYS A 15 3.27 13.37 -8.27
CA LYS A 15 3.79 12.30 -9.15
C LYS A 15 2.77 11.23 -9.50
N ASN A 16 1.86 10.91 -8.59
CA ASN A 16 0.88 9.85 -8.77
C ASN A 16 -0.36 10.08 -7.89
N PRO A 17 -1.31 10.92 -8.33
CA PRO A 17 -2.48 11.29 -7.52
C PRO A 17 -3.40 10.11 -7.19
N ASN A 18 -3.34 8.99 -7.94
CA ASN A 18 -4.09 7.79 -7.60
C ASN A 18 -3.53 7.11 -6.33
N ILE A 19 -2.21 7.12 -6.20
CA ILE A 19 -1.52 6.57 -5.03
C ILE A 19 -1.76 7.46 -3.80
N SER A 20 -1.72 8.78 -3.93
CA SER A 20 -2.04 9.68 -2.82
C SER A 20 -3.50 9.56 -2.37
N ALA A 21 -4.44 9.41 -3.31
CA ALA A 21 -5.85 9.17 -2.99
C ALA A 21 -6.06 7.85 -2.23
N MET A 22 -5.34 6.79 -2.61
CA MET A 22 -5.38 5.49 -1.93
C MET A 22 -4.87 5.60 -0.48
N ALA A 23 -3.78 6.32 -0.25
CA ALA A 23 -3.24 6.50 1.11
C ALA A 23 -4.20 7.29 2.01
N LYS A 24 -4.83 8.34 1.48
CA LYS A 24 -5.82 9.16 2.21
C LYS A 24 -7.08 8.37 2.57
N SER A 25 -7.52 7.44 1.72
CA SER A 25 -8.76 6.70 1.93
C SER A 25 -8.58 5.43 2.78
N ASN A 26 -7.39 4.82 2.78
CA ASN A 26 -7.14 3.52 3.43
C ASN A 26 -6.31 3.58 4.72
N PHE A 27 -5.99 4.76 5.24
CA PHE A 27 -5.18 4.92 6.46
C PHE A 27 -5.78 4.24 7.72
N ALA A 28 -7.06 3.89 7.70
CA ALA A 28 -7.84 3.59 8.89
C ALA A 28 -8.37 2.14 8.98
N ALA A 29 -7.64 1.15 8.49
CA ALA A 29 -7.89 -0.23 8.93
C ALA A 29 -6.80 -0.60 9.93
N GLU A 30 -7.08 -0.48 11.24
CA GLU A 30 -6.16 -0.60 12.39
C GLU A 30 -5.25 -1.85 12.40
N ASN A 31 -5.45 -2.78 11.49
CA ASN A 31 -4.71 -4.04 11.40
C ASN A 31 -4.19 -4.36 9.99
N VAL A 32 -4.24 -3.43 9.02
CA VAL A 32 -3.72 -3.67 7.67
C VAL A 32 -2.25 -3.29 7.60
N VAL A 33 -1.40 -4.27 7.30
CA VAL A 33 0.05 -4.07 7.12
C VAL A 33 0.40 -3.65 5.69
N ALA A 34 -0.41 -4.04 4.68
CA ALA A 34 -0.20 -3.64 3.29
C ALA A 34 -1.42 -3.84 2.39
N LEU A 35 -1.51 -3.02 1.35
CA LEU A 35 -2.33 -3.24 0.16
C LEU A 35 -1.42 -3.66 -0.99
N VAL A 36 -1.62 -4.84 -1.55
CA VAL A 36 -0.72 -5.42 -2.57
C VAL A 36 -1.44 -5.61 -3.89
N CYS A 37 -0.94 -4.95 -4.93
CA CYS A 37 -1.34 -5.19 -6.32
C CYS A 37 -0.17 -5.85 -7.07
N LYS A 38 -0.42 -7.04 -7.64
CA LYS A 38 0.54 -7.83 -8.40
C LYS A 38 -0.16 -8.39 -9.64
N ASP A 39 0.53 -8.46 -10.78
CA ASP A 39 -0.02 -8.98 -12.04
C ASP A 39 -1.33 -8.27 -12.46
N PHE A 40 -1.38 -6.95 -12.30
CA PHE A 40 -2.56 -6.11 -12.56
C PHE A 40 -3.80 -6.47 -11.73
N ALA A 41 -3.67 -7.31 -10.70
CA ALA A 41 -4.72 -7.67 -9.77
C ALA A 41 -4.36 -7.22 -8.35
N CYS A 42 -5.29 -6.56 -7.68
CA CYS A 42 -5.14 -6.22 -6.26
C CYS A 42 -5.72 -7.33 -5.40
N LYS A 43 -4.97 -7.75 -4.38
CA LYS A 43 -5.42 -8.75 -3.41
C LYS A 43 -6.13 -8.06 -2.24
N ALA A 44 -6.87 -8.87 -1.47
CA ALA A 44 -7.44 -8.41 -0.21
C ALA A 44 -6.34 -7.79 0.70
N PRO A 45 -6.69 -6.80 1.54
CA PRO A 45 -5.74 -6.19 2.45
C PRO A 45 -5.01 -7.24 3.30
N VAL A 46 -3.69 -7.14 3.38
CA VAL A 46 -2.86 -8.03 4.18
C VAL A 46 -2.80 -7.49 5.59
N THR A 47 -3.07 -8.33 6.59
CA THR A 47 -3.09 -7.94 8.01
C THR A 47 -1.97 -8.56 8.84
N ASP A 48 -1.21 -9.49 8.26
CA ASP A 48 -0.15 -10.23 8.92
C ASP A 48 1.20 -10.04 8.19
N PRO A 49 2.28 -9.63 8.88
CA PRO A 49 3.59 -9.40 8.26
C PRO A 49 4.20 -10.64 7.57
N GLU A 50 4.05 -11.83 8.14
CA GLU A 50 4.61 -13.07 7.55
C GLU A 50 3.91 -13.41 6.23
N SER A 51 2.58 -13.21 6.19
CA SER A 51 1.77 -13.35 4.98
C SER A 51 2.17 -12.35 3.89
N LEU A 52 2.57 -11.12 4.27
CA LEU A 52 3.08 -10.13 3.33
C LEU A 52 4.44 -10.57 2.75
N GLU A 53 5.36 -11.02 3.59
CA GLU A 53 6.67 -11.51 3.16
C GLU A 53 6.53 -12.68 2.18
N ALA A 54 5.72 -13.68 2.51
CA ALA A 54 5.45 -14.81 1.62
C ALA A 54 4.85 -14.35 0.28
N LEU A 55 3.95 -13.38 0.31
CA LEU A 55 3.34 -12.82 -0.91
C LEU A 55 4.37 -12.12 -1.80
N LEU A 56 5.28 -11.33 -1.23
CA LEU A 56 6.33 -10.63 -1.97
C LEU A 56 7.39 -11.60 -2.53
N LEU A 57 7.76 -12.62 -1.77
CA LEU A 57 8.73 -13.64 -2.20
C LEU A 57 8.16 -14.59 -3.26
N SER A 58 6.83 -14.82 -3.28
CA SER A 58 6.15 -15.64 -4.29
C SER A 58 6.20 -15.08 -5.73
N GLY A 59 6.81 -13.91 -5.95
CA GLY A 59 7.03 -13.30 -7.26
C GLY A 59 8.45 -13.39 -7.80
N LYS A 60 9.40 -13.99 -7.07
CA LYS A 60 10.74 -14.26 -7.61
C LYS A 60 10.67 -15.44 -8.57
N ALA A 61 10.77 -15.15 -9.87
CA ALA A 61 11.27 -16.09 -10.86
C ALA A 61 12.79 -16.21 -10.75
#